data_AF-A0A433CZN0-F1
#
_entry.id   AF-A0A433CZN0-F1
#
_cell.length_a   1.000
_cell.length_b   1.000
_cell.length_c   1.000
_cell.angle_alpha   90.00
_cell.angle_beta   90.00
_cell.angle_gamma   90.00
#
_symmetry.space_group_name_H-M   'P 1'
#
loop_
_entity.id
_entity.type
_entity.pdbx_description
1 polymer ?
#
loop_
_entity_poly.entity_id
_entity_poly.type
_entity_poly.pdbx_seq_one_letter_code
_entity_poly.pdbx_strand_id
1 'polypeptide(L)'
;MIPSFRDHRTRQLFLSYAKDWVLIIALILAFFSLDILEPFHRQFSLTDKSLMYPYAEHEKVPTGLLVVVCFIVPLVVISCIALLIQKSPFDLHNGVMGLLLSLALTIMVTEVVKLSVGRPRPDFLDRCKPIPGSVDPPLGLSNSTICMPTDKYILSDGFKSFPSGHSSMSFGGLAYLSFYLAGKLHVFDRRGHTYKGFIFALPMVGAALIAISRTEDYRHHWQDVTFGGIIGVVFAYFSYHQYYPSLRHQESHKPFSPRIARLSDSDRVSTAEQALTADFDLPSNSPSRDGSLATDLESVRIDHSGNARRGDQSTAGHQLPSATDLNE
;
A
#
# COMPACT_ATOMS: atom_id res chain seq x y z
N MET A 1 22.30 -4.48 -17.33
CA MET A 1 22.84 -3.11 -17.49
C MET A 1 22.50 -2.34 -16.22
N ILE A 2 23.43 -2.25 -15.27
CA ILE A 2 23.23 -1.50 -14.02
C ILE A 2 23.23 -0.02 -14.42
N PRO A 3 22.16 0.76 -14.17
CA PRO A 3 22.14 2.17 -14.53
C PRO A 3 23.23 2.89 -13.75
N SER A 4 24.11 3.62 -14.43
CA SER A 4 25.10 4.46 -13.76
C SER A 4 24.37 5.57 -12.99
N PHE A 5 24.64 5.70 -11.69
CA PHE A 5 24.13 6.78 -10.84
C PHE A 5 24.54 8.19 -11.31
N ARG A 6 25.31 8.33 -12.39
CA ARG A 6 25.64 9.62 -13.03
C ARG A 6 24.48 10.27 -13.77
N ASP A 7 23.44 9.52 -14.15
CA ASP A 7 22.27 10.12 -14.81
C ASP A 7 21.35 10.83 -13.79
N HIS A 8 21.19 12.14 -13.96
CA HIS A 8 20.38 13.00 -13.11
C HIS A 8 18.95 12.48 -12.94
N ARG A 9 18.37 11.94 -14.02
CA ARG A 9 17.01 11.39 -14.00
C ARG A 9 16.91 10.11 -13.18
N THR A 10 17.88 9.20 -13.32
CA THR A 10 17.95 7.97 -12.51
C THR A 10 18.05 8.30 -11.02
N ARG A 11 18.85 9.31 -10.64
CA ARG A 11 18.94 9.80 -9.26
C ARG A 11 17.62 10.38 -8.76
N GLN A 12 16.94 11.21 -9.55
CA GLN A 12 15.64 11.77 -9.17
C GLN A 12 14.58 10.67 -9.00
N LEU A 13 14.57 9.66 -9.88
CA LEU A 13 13.64 8.54 -9.80
C LEU A 13 13.87 7.73 -8.51
N PHE A 14 15.13 7.41 -8.21
CA PHE A 14 15.50 6.73 -6.98
C PHE A 14 15.07 7.51 -5.74
N LEU A 15 15.38 8.81 -5.68
CA LEU A 15 14.98 9.69 -4.57
C LEU A 15 13.46 9.78 -4.40
N SER A 16 12.70 9.69 -5.49
CA SER A 16 11.23 9.72 -5.44
C SER A 16 10.65 8.50 -4.73
N TYR A 17 11.17 7.30 -4.99
CA TYR A 17 10.74 6.07 -4.32
C TYR A 17 11.44 5.82 -2.98
N ALA A 18 12.59 6.47 -2.72
CA ALA A 18 13.28 6.37 -1.45
C ALA A 18 12.40 6.81 -0.28
N LYS A 19 11.52 7.81 -0.49
CA LYS A 19 10.56 8.27 0.52
C LYS A 19 9.60 7.17 0.96
N ASP A 20 9.11 6.37 0.02
CA ASP A 20 8.19 5.26 0.30
C ASP A 20 8.91 4.14 1.07
N TRP A 21 10.16 3.82 0.69
CA TRP A 21 10.98 2.87 1.43
C TRP A 21 11.24 3.31 2.87
N VAL A 22 11.59 4.59 3.06
CA VAL A 22 11.81 5.15 4.40
C VAL A 22 10.53 5.05 5.23
N LEU A 23 9.36 5.36 4.66
CA LEU A 23 8.09 5.21 5.35
C LEU A 23 7.83 3.76 5.76
N ILE A 24 8.00 2.80 4.85
CA ILE A 24 7.79 1.37 5.14
C ILE A 24 8.74 0.89 6.24
N ILE A 25 10.03 1.23 6.14
CA ILE A 25 11.04 0.87 7.15
C ILE A 25 10.67 1.50 8.50
N ALA A 26 10.27 2.77 8.52
CA ALA A 26 9.85 3.44 9.75
C ALA A 26 8.62 2.77 10.39
N LEU A 27 7.62 2.35 9.60
CA LEU A 27 6.46 1.61 10.09
C LEU A 27 6.84 0.26 10.68
N ILE A 28 7.75 -0.48 10.03
CA ILE A 28 8.24 -1.78 10.53
C ILE A 28 9.01 -1.61 11.84
N LEU A 29 9.90 -0.62 11.93
CA LEU A 29 10.64 -0.32 13.16
C LEU A 29 9.71 0.12 14.30
N ALA A 30 8.71 0.92 13.99
CA ALA A 30 7.69 1.33 14.96
C ALA A 30 6.90 0.12 15.48
N PHE A 31 6.51 -0.82 14.60
CA PHE A 31 5.85 -2.06 15.01
C PHE A 31 6.70 -2.87 16.02
N PHE A 32 7.98 -3.12 15.72
CA PHE A 32 8.85 -3.85 16.65
C PHE A 32 9.07 -3.10 17.97
N SER A 33 9.07 -1.77 17.94
CA SER A 33 9.18 -0.96 19.15
C SER A 33 7.92 -1.05 20.01
N LEU A 34 6.74 -1.10 19.39
CA LEU A 34 5.46 -1.26 20.08
C LEU A 34 5.26 -2.65 20.67
N ASP A 35 5.74 -3.71 20.02
CA ASP A 35 5.52 -5.08 20.48
C ASP A 35 6.15 -5.35 21.88
N ILE A 36 7.17 -4.57 22.25
CA ILE A 36 7.84 -4.62 23.56
C ILE A 36 6.96 -4.00 24.68
N LEU A 37 5.99 -3.17 24.33
CA LEU A 37 5.14 -2.47 25.30
C LEU A 37 4.10 -3.40 25.92
N GLU A 38 3.80 -3.15 27.20
CA GLU A 38 2.71 -3.82 27.88
C GLU A 38 1.35 -3.31 27.37
N PRO A 39 0.40 -4.20 27.08
CA PRO A 39 -0.95 -3.79 26.73
C PRO A 39 -1.71 -3.24 27.94
N PHE A 40 -2.76 -2.48 27.68
CA PHE A 40 -3.73 -2.14 28.71
C PHE A 40 -4.32 -3.41 29.35
N HIS A 41 -4.32 -3.52 30.69
CA HIS A 41 -4.93 -4.65 31.40
C HIS A 41 -6.39 -4.36 31.71
N ARG A 42 -7.28 -4.68 30.77
CA ARG A 42 -8.72 -4.51 30.94
C ARG A 42 -9.24 -5.43 32.06
N GLN A 43 -10.11 -4.92 32.93
CA GLN A 43 -10.77 -5.72 33.95
C GLN A 43 -11.68 -6.80 33.34
N PHE A 44 -11.82 -7.93 34.05
CA PHE A 44 -12.56 -9.11 33.61
C PHE A 44 -13.34 -9.73 34.75
N SER A 45 -14.29 -10.61 34.43
CA SER A 45 -15.03 -11.39 35.43
C SER A 45 -14.51 -12.83 35.47
N LEU A 46 -14.36 -13.36 36.68
CA LEU A 46 -14.05 -14.77 36.93
C LEU A 46 -15.21 -15.71 36.55
N THR A 47 -16.42 -15.19 36.39
CA THR A 47 -17.61 -15.97 36.03
C THR A 47 -17.91 -15.96 34.52
N ASP A 48 -17.12 -15.23 33.74
CA ASP A 48 -17.28 -15.13 32.29
C ASP A 48 -16.79 -16.41 31.59
N LYS A 49 -17.73 -17.24 31.15
CA LYS A 49 -17.44 -18.49 30.42
C LYS A 49 -16.73 -18.26 29.09
N SER A 50 -16.82 -17.07 28.51
CA SER A 50 -16.09 -16.76 27.28
C SER A 50 -14.58 -16.71 27.48
N LEU A 51 -14.10 -16.61 28.73
CA LEU A 51 -12.68 -16.52 29.11
C LEU A 51 -12.12 -17.83 29.71
N MET A 52 -12.91 -18.90 29.74
CA MET A 52 -12.60 -20.17 30.41
C MET A 52 -12.10 -21.27 29.45
N TYR A 53 -11.75 -20.94 28.21
CA TYR A 53 -11.23 -21.94 27.28
C TYR A 53 -9.79 -22.34 27.66
N PRO A 54 -9.35 -23.57 27.29
CA PRO A 54 -7.99 -24.00 27.56
C PRO A 54 -6.99 -23.23 26.68
N TYR A 55 -5.81 -22.95 27.24
CA TYR A 55 -4.69 -22.37 26.52
C TYR A 55 -4.15 -23.37 25.49
N ALA A 56 -4.20 -23.00 24.22
CA ALA A 56 -3.60 -23.78 23.14
C ALA A 56 -2.07 -23.60 23.14
N GLU A 57 -1.34 -24.62 23.62
CA GLU A 57 0.13 -24.66 23.60
C GLU A 57 0.68 -24.75 22.17
N HIS A 58 -0.03 -25.47 21.30
CA HIS A 58 0.32 -25.63 19.90
C HIS A 58 -0.73 -24.96 19.02
N GLU A 59 -0.30 -23.88 18.35
CA GLU A 59 -1.15 -23.16 17.41
C GLU A 59 -1.24 -23.91 16.08
N LYS A 60 -2.45 -24.05 15.53
CA LYS A 60 -2.67 -24.63 14.19
C LYS A 60 -1.91 -23.90 13.09
N VAL A 61 -1.88 -22.57 13.19
CA VAL A 61 -1.08 -21.73 12.31
C VAL A 61 -0.12 -20.93 13.18
N PRO A 62 1.14 -21.38 13.34
CA PRO A 62 2.14 -20.64 14.09
C PRO A 62 2.60 -19.39 13.31
N THR A 63 3.11 -18.38 14.03
CA THR A 63 3.58 -17.11 13.45
C THR A 63 4.57 -17.29 12.30
N GLY A 64 5.48 -18.26 12.38
CA GLY A 64 6.42 -18.54 11.28
C GLY A 64 5.72 -18.97 9.98
N LEU A 65 4.72 -19.85 10.09
CA LEU A 65 3.91 -20.28 8.94
C LEU A 65 3.06 -19.12 8.40
N LEU A 66 2.52 -18.27 9.28
CA LEU A 66 1.80 -17.06 8.89
C LEU A 66 2.68 -16.16 8.00
N VAL A 67 3.93 -15.88 8.40
CA VAL A 67 4.87 -15.06 7.62
C VAL A 67 5.16 -15.70 6.26
N VAL A 68 5.39 -17.02 6.22
CA VAL A 68 5.63 -17.73 4.95
C VAL A 68 4.44 -17.58 4.01
N VAL A 69 3.22 -17.87 4.49
CA VAL A 69 2.02 -17.86 3.64
C VAL A 69 1.60 -16.44 3.24
N CYS A 70 1.73 -15.46 4.14
CA CYS A 70 1.17 -14.11 3.93
C CYS A 70 2.19 -13.11 3.36
N PHE A 71 3.49 -13.41 3.42
CA PHE A 71 4.53 -12.54 2.85
C PHE A 71 5.35 -13.27 1.80
N ILE A 72 5.96 -14.41 2.13
CA ILE A 72 6.90 -15.09 1.22
C ILE A 72 6.17 -15.64 -0.02
N VAL A 73 5.03 -16.30 0.14
CA VAL A 73 4.25 -16.82 -1.00
C VAL A 73 3.78 -15.69 -1.92
N PRO A 74 3.13 -14.60 -1.46
CA PRO A 74 2.81 -13.45 -2.29
C PRO A 74 4.04 -12.83 -2.98
N LEU A 75 5.15 -12.67 -2.26
CA LEU A 75 6.39 -12.12 -2.83
C LEU A 75 6.90 -12.97 -3.99
N VAL A 76 6.91 -14.30 -3.84
CA VAL A 76 7.33 -15.23 -4.89
C VAL A 76 6.37 -15.17 -6.08
N VAL A 77 5.05 -15.23 -5.85
CA VAL A 77 4.05 -15.18 -6.93
C VAL A 77 4.12 -13.87 -7.71
N ILE A 78 4.18 -12.73 -7.02
CA ILE A 78 4.37 -11.41 -7.63
C ILE A 78 5.66 -11.38 -8.43
N SER A 79 6.75 -11.91 -7.88
CA SER A 79 8.04 -11.92 -8.56
C SER A 79 8.04 -12.77 -9.83
N CYS A 80 7.43 -13.96 -9.78
CA CYS A 80 7.27 -14.82 -10.95
C CYS A 80 6.44 -14.13 -12.03
N ILE A 81 5.30 -13.52 -11.68
CA ILE A 81 4.44 -12.84 -12.66
C ILE A 81 5.17 -11.63 -13.26
N ALA A 82 5.76 -10.78 -12.42
CA ALA A 82 6.42 -9.55 -12.88
C ALA A 82 7.64 -9.83 -13.77
N LEU A 83 8.45 -10.85 -13.43
CA LEU A 83 9.69 -11.14 -14.15
C LEU A 83 9.49 -12.10 -15.33
N LEU A 84 8.64 -13.12 -15.20
CA LEU A 84 8.50 -14.16 -16.24
C LEU A 84 7.40 -13.82 -17.24
N ILE A 85 6.27 -13.27 -16.77
CA ILE A 85 5.10 -12.96 -17.61
C ILE A 85 5.20 -11.52 -18.13
N GLN A 86 5.27 -10.54 -17.23
CA GLN A 86 5.31 -9.12 -17.59
C GLN A 86 6.69 -8.68 -18.08
N LYS A 87 7.75 -9.41 -17.72
CA LYS A 87 9.15 -9.10 -18.04
C LYS A 87 9.53 -7.65 -17.69
N SER A 88 9.00 -7.16 -16.58
CA SER A 88 9.12 -5.75 -16.16
C SER A 88 9.62 -5.66 -14.72
N PRO A 89 10.91 -5.30 -14.50
CA PRO A 89 11.44 -5.02 -13.17
C PRO A 89 10.72 -3.87 -12.48
N PHE A 90 10.13 -2.95 -13.25
CA PHE A 90 9.31 -1.87 -12.70
C PHE A 90 7.99 -2.39 -12.13
N ASP A 91 7.37 -3.38 -12.77
CA ASP A 91 6.19 -4.04 -12.20
C ASP A 91 6.54 -4.84 -10.93
N LEU A 92 7.71 -5.49 -10.91
CA LEU A 92 8.20 -6.17 -9.70
C LEU A 92 8.33 -5.16 -8.55
N HIS A 93 9.00 -4.04 -8.79
CA HIS A 93 9.21 -3.02 -7.77
C HIS A 93 7.87 -2.52 -7.18
N ASN A 94 6.93 -2.11 -8.03
CA ASN A 94 5.63 -1.61 -7.58
C ASN A 94 4.79 -2.70 -6.89
N GLY A 95 4.81 -3.93 -7.42
CA GLY A 95 4.11 -5.07 -6.83
C GLY A 95 4.61 -5.38 -5.42
N VAL A 96 5.93 -5.40 -5.22
CA VAL A 96 6.56 -5.63 -3.91
C VAL A 96 6.33 -4.45 -2.96
N MET A 97 6.43 -3.20 -3.46
CA MET A 97 6.18 -2.02 -2.64
C MET A 97 4.75 -1.97 -2.12
N GLY A 98 3.76 -2.32 -2.93
CA GLY A 98 2.37 -2.41 -2.47
C GLY A 98 2.14 -3.54 -1.47
N LEU A 99 2.80 -4.69 -1.61
CA LEU A 99 2.71 -5.79 -0.64
C LEU A 99 3.29 -5.36 0.71
N LEU A 100 4.48 -4.77 0.70
CA LEU A 100 5.16 -4.28 1.90
C LEU A 100 4.35 -3.18 2.59
N LEU A 101 3.81 -2.22 1.83
CA LEU A 101 2.98 -1.15 2.37
C LEU A 101 1.70 -1.71 3.00
N SER A 102 1.03 -2.67 2.34
CA SER A 102 -0.16 -3.34 2.86
C SER A 102 0.10 -4.00 4.21
N LEU A 103 1.14 -4.82 4.28
CA LEU A 103 1.52 -5.52 5.51
C LEU A 103 1.96 -4.54 6.60
N ALA A 104 2.80 -3.56 6.29
CA ALA A 104 3.31 -2.60 7.26
C ALA A 104 2.20 -1.76 7.90
N LEU A 105 1.27 -1.22 7.10
CA LEU A 105 0.12 -0.48 7.63
C LEU A 105 -0.79 -1.39 8.48
N THR A 106 -1.04 -2.60 7.98
CA THR A 106 -1.91 -3.58 8.67
C THR A 106 -1.36 -3.98 10.04
N ILE A 107 -0.09 -4.39 10.13
CA ILE A 107 0.51 -4.81 11.40
C ILE A 107 0.62 -3.64 12.38
N MET A 108 0.96 -2.44 11.88
CA MET A 108 1.11 -1.26 12.71
C MET A 108 -0.21 -0.86 13.37
N VAL A 109 -1.28 -0.73 12.57
CA VAL A 109 -2.61 -0.38 13.09
C VAL A 109 -3.15 -1.46 14.01
N THR A 110 -2.95 -2.74 13.65
CA THR A 110 -3.36 -3.86 14.51
C THR A 110 -2.70 -3.77 15.88
N GLU A 111 -1.39 -3.53 15.95
CA GLU A 111 -0.65 -3.51 17.22
C GLU A 111 -1.04 -2.32 18.09
N VAL A 112 -1.18 -1.13 17.51
CA VAL A 112 -1.66 0.06 18.23
C VAL A 112 -3.03 -0.22 18.88
N VAL A 113 -3.97 -0.80 18.12
CA VAL A 113 -5.31 -1.10 18.64
C VAL A 113 -5.25 -2.18 19.72
N LYS A 114 -4.43 -3.23 19.54
CA LYS A 114 -4.26 -4.29 20.55
C LYS A 114 -3.77 -3.74 21.88
N LEU A 115 -2.72 -2.94 21.86
CA LEU A 115 -2.13 -2.34 23.06
C LEU A 115 -3.14 -1.40 23.76
N SER A 116 -3.92 -0.66 22.97
CA SER A 116 -4.90 0.30 23.49
C SER A 116 -6.14 -0.37 24.08
N VAL A 117 -6.66 -1.42 23.44
CA VAL A 117 -7.91 -2.06 23.84
C VAL A 117 -7.71 -3.05 24.99
N GLY A 118 -6.62 -3.83 24.96
CA GLY A 118 -6.28 -4.70 26.09
C GLY A 118 -7.31 -5.80 26.37
N ARG A 119 -8.03 -6.27 25.35
CA ARG A 119 -9.12 -7.24 25.53
C ARG A 119 -8.56 -8.62 25.94
N PRO A 120 -9.06 -9.23 27.04
CA PRO A 120 -8.73 -10.60 27.40
C PRO A 120 -9.11 -11.60 26.29
N ARG A 121 -8.24 -12.58 26.03
CA ARG A 121 -8.50 -13.68 25.11
C ARG A 121 -9.49 -14.70 25.69
N PRO A 122 -10.12 -15.54 24.85
CA PRO A 122 -11.01 -16.58 25.35
C PRO A 122 -10.32 -17.62 26.26
N ASP A 123 -9.00 -17.77 26.13
CA ASP A 123 -8.16 -18.64 26.95
C ASP A 123 -7.51 -17.93 28.16
N PHE A 124 -8.00 -16.73 28.51
CA PHE A 124 -7.31 -15.85 29.46
C PHE A 124 -7.26 -16.43 30.89
N LEU A 125 -8.34 -17.04 31.40
CA LEU A 125 -8.35 -17.54 32.77
C LEU A 125 -7.39 -18.72 32.96
N ASP A 126 -7.18 -19.54 31.92
CA ASP A 126 -6.21 -20.65 31.96
C ASP A 126 -4.76 -20.15 31.96
N ARG A 127 -4.50 -19.00 31.32
CA ARG A 127 -3.20 -18.30 31.39
C ARG A 127 -2.97 -17.62 32.74
N CYS A 128 -4.00 -16.94 33.25
CA CYS A 128 -3.96 -16.15 34.49
C CYS A 128 -3.84 -17.05 35.72
N LYS A 129 -4.49 -18.22 35.73
CA LYS A 129 -4.57 -19.13 36.88
C LYS A 129 -4.91 -18.36 38.18
N PRO A 130 -6.15 -17.88 38.33
CA PRO A 130 -6.54 -17.06 39.48
C PRO A 130 -6.19 -17.74 40.81
N ILE A 131 -5.77 -16.94 41.80
CA ILE A 131 -5.47 -17.43 43.15
C ILE A 131 -6.72 -18.15 43.72
N PRO A 132 -6.59 -19.35 44.32
CA PRO A 132 -7.73 -20.09 44.86
C PRO A 132 -8.52 -19.25 45.87
N GLY A 133 -9.84 -19.22 45.70
CA GLY A 133 -10.73 -18.38 46.52
C GLY A 133 -10.91 -16.95 46.03
N SER A 134 -10.27 -16.55 44.92
CA SER A 134 -10.56 -15.28 44.26
C SER A 134 -12.02 -15.25 43.81
N VAL A 135 -12.71 -14.15 44.11
CA VAL A 135 -14.08 -13.88 43.69
C VAL A 135 -14.18 -12.45 43.16
N ASP A 136 -15.07 -12.24 42.19
CA ASP A 136 -15.33 -10.89 41.70
C ASP A 136 -15.91 -10.01 42.83
N PRO A 137 -15.60 -8.71 42.87
CA PRO A 137 -16.26 -7.78 43.79
C PRO A 137 -17.78 -7.78 43.59
N PRO A 138 -18.61 -7.59 44.64
CA PRO A 138 -20.07 -7.69 44.55
C PRO A 138 -20.73 -6.84 43.45
N LEU A 139 -20.14 -5.67 43.16
CA LEU A 139 -20.53 -4.79 42.06
C LEU A 139 -19.27 -4.33 41.31
N GLY A 140 -18.51 -5.28 40.77
CA GLY A 140 -17.29 -4.94 40.05
C GLY A 140 -16.70 -6.10 39.25
N LEU A 141 -15.55 -5.82 38.68
CA LEU A 141 -14.74 -6.77 37.92
C LEU A 141 -13.40 -6.94 38.61
N SER A 142 -12.79 -8.10 38.39
CA SER A 142 -11.44 -8.37 38.86
C SER A 142 -10.39 -7.83 37.89
N ASN A 143 -9.15 -7.70 38.38
CA ASN A 143 -8.00 -7.22 37.63
C ASN A 143 -6.90 -8.29 37.55
N SER A 144 -5.83 -8.03 36.78
CA SER A 144 -4.73 -8.99 36.58
C SER A 144 -3.93 -9.31 37.84
N THR A 145 -4.08 -8.59 38.95
CA THR A 145 -3.32 -8.86 40.18
C THR A 145 -3.79 -10.12 40.91
N ILE A 146 -4.94 -10.68 40.56
CA ILE A 146 -5.44 -11.95 41.11
C ILE A 146 -4.78 -13.18 40.46
N CYS A 147 -4.04 -12.98 39.37
CA CYS A 147 -3.36 -14.05 38.65
C CYS A 147 -2.17 -14.56 39.46
N MET A 148 -1.93 -15.87 39.45
CA MET A 148 -0.71 -16.43 40.04
C MET A 148 0.55 -15.92 39.32
N PRO A 149 1.72 -15.96 39.97
CA PRO A 149 2.99 -15.70 39.30
C PRO A 149 3.14 -16.61 38.08
N THR A 150 3.14 -16.01 36.89
CA THR A 150 3.27 -16.68 35.59
C THR A 150 4.27 -15.91 34.73
N ASP A 151 4.62 -16.48 33.59
CA ASP A 151 5.44 -15.78 32.61
C ASP A 151 4.74 -14.48 32.17
N LYS A 152 5.44 -13.36 32.34
CA LYS A 152 4.96 -12.03 31.98
C LYS A 152 4.53 -11.96 30.51
N TYR A 153 5.23 -12.65 29.62
CA TYR A 153 4.88 -12.72 28.20
C TYR A 153 3.53 -13.42 27.99
N ILE A 154 3.31 -14.56 28.66
CA ILE A 154 2.06 -15.34 28.53
C ILE A 154 0.86 -14.52 29.03
N LEU A 155 1.02 -13.81 30.15
CA LEU A 155 -0.03 -12.98 30.72
C LEU A 155 -0.34 -11.77 29.83
N SER A 156 0.70 -11.04 29.39
CA SER A 156 0.53 -9.88 28.50
C SER A 156 -0.08 -10.28 27.15
N ASP A 157 0.35 -11.41 26.55
CA ASP A 157 -0.28 -11.93 25.33
C ASP A 157 -1.77 -12.25 25.55
N GLY A 158 -2.14 -12.68 26.76
CA GLY A 158 -3.53 -12.90 27.18
C GLY A 158 -4.44 -11.66 27.03
N PHE A 159 -3.89 -10.44 27.07
CA PHE A 159 -4.63 -9.18 26.88
C PHE A 159 -4.59 -8.63 25.44
N LYS A 160 -3.88 -9.28 24.52
CA LYS A 160 -3.76 -8.84 23.11
C LYS A 160 -4.79 -9.53 22.19
N SER A 161 -6.05 -9.64 22.62
CA SER A 161 -7.08 -10.35 21.84
C SER A 161 -7.65 -9.54 20.67
N PHE A 162 -8.03 -8.28 20.86
CA PHE A 162 -8.69 -7.49 19.80
C PHE A 162 -7.75 -6.44 19.20
N PRO A 163 -7.66 -6.32 17.86
CA PRO A 163 -8.10 -7.28 16.83
C PRO A 163 -7.12 -8.45 16.67
N SER A 164 -7.51 -9.49 15.93
CA SER A 164 -6.63 -10.62 15.66
C SER A 164 -5.52 -10.28 14.68
N GLY A 165 -4.26 -10.40 15.12
CA GLY A 165 -3.09 -10.14 14.27
C GLY A 165 -2.86 -11.17 13.16
N HIS A 166 -3.21 -12.44 13.39
CA HIS A 166 -3.17 -13.47 12.34
C HIS A 166 -4.23 -13.19 11.27
N SER A 167 -5.43 -12.79 11.68
CA SER A 167 -6.49 -12.42 10.75
C SER A 167 -6.09 -11.18 9.94
N SER A 168 -5.64 -10.10 10.60
CA SER A 168 -5.26 -8.88 9.88
C SER A 168 -4.09 -9.09 8.94
N MET A 169 -2.99 -9.73 9.40
CA MET A 169 -1.83 -9.99 8.55
C MET A 169 -2.16 -10.90 7.36
N SER A 170 -2.99 -11.93 7.56
CA SER A 170 -3.37 -12.84 6.47
C SER A 170 -4.21 -12.14 5.41
N PHE A 171 -5.21 -11.36 5.80
CA PHE A 171 -5.96 -10.54 4.85
C PHE A 171 -5.10 -9.42 4.25
N GLY A 172 -4.16 -8.80 5.00
CA GLY A 172 -3.25 -7.78 4.46
C GLY A 172 -2.35 -8.30 3.34
N GLY A 173 -1.77 -9.49 3.50
CA GLY A 173 -0.89 -10.11 2.51
C GLY A 173 -1.64 -10.80 1.36
N LEU A 174 -2.58 -11.68 1.70
CA LEU A 174 -3.28 -12.49 0.71
C LEU A 174 -4.38 -11.72 -0.03
N ALA A 175 -5.09 -10.77 0.60
CA ALA A 175 -6.01 -9.92 -0.16
C ALA A 175 -5.26 -9.01 -1.12
N TYR A 176 -4.06 -8.52 -0.74
CA TYR A 176 -3.22 -7.77 -1.67
C TYR A 176 -2.81 -8.64 -2.86
N LEU A 177 -2.39 -9.89 -2.61
CA LEU A 177 -2.13 -10.85 -3.69
C LEU A 177 -3.36 -11.06 -4.58
N SER A 178 -4.54 -11.23 -3.99
CA SER A 178 -5.81 -11.32 -4.74
C SER A 178 -6.05 -10.10 -5.62
N PHE A 179 -5.90 -8.87 -5.10
CA PHE A 179 -6.07 -7.66 -5.90
C PHE A 179 -5.02 -7.53 -7.00
N TYR A 180 -3.76 -7.87 -6.71
CA TYR A 180 -2.69 -7.92 -7.72
C TYR A 180 -3.06 -8.89 -8.85
N LEU A 181 -3.44 -10.13 -8.52
CA LEU A 181 -3.87 -11.14 -9.51
C LEU A 181 -5.10 -10.68 -10.30
N ALA A 182 -6.07 -10.04 -9.64
CA ALA A 182 -7.25 -9.52 -10.31
C ALA A 182 -6.92 -8.44 -11.35
N GLY A 183 -5.97 -7.57 -11.04
CA GLY A 183 -5.44 -6.58 -11.97
C GLY A 183 -4.76 -7.23 -13.18
N LYS A 184 -3.90 -8.23 -12.95
CA LYS A 184 -3.15 -8.95 -14.01
C LYS A 184 -4.04 -9.78 -14.93
N LEU A 185 -5.05 -10.43 -14.36
CA LEU A 185 -5.96 -11.29 -15.11
C LEU A 185 -7.13 -10.53 -15.73
N HIS A 186 -7.27 -9.24 -15.43
CA HIS A 186 -8.44 -8.45 -15.80
C HIS A 186 -9.74 -9.15 -15.38
N VAL A 187 -9.87 -9.45 -14.08
CA VAL A 187 -11.07 -10.15 -13.54
C VAL A 187 -12.35 -9.38 -13.86
N PHE A 188 -12.30 -8.05 -13.89
CA PHE A 188 -13.47 -7.18 -14.08
C PHE A 188 -13.58 -6.57 -15.49
N ASP A 189 -13.03 -7.23 -16.53
CA ASP A 189 -13.10 -6.80 -17.94
C ASP A 189 -14.47 -6.97 -18.62
N ARG A 190 -15.51 -7.33 -17.87
CA ARG A 190 -16.87 -7.65 -18.35
C ARG A 190 -16.93 -8.82 -19.34
N ARG A 191 -15.87 -9.63 -19.49
CA ARG A 191 -15.87 -10.81 -20.38
C ARG A 191 -16.36 -12.10 -19.71
N GLY A 192 -16.46 -12.13 -18.38
CA GLY A 192 -17.14 -13.20 -17.65
C GLY A 192 -16.38 -14.54 -17.54
N HIS A 193 -15.05 -14.55 -17.62
CA HIS A 193 -14.27 -15.78 -17.49
C HIS A 193 -14.17 -16.27 -16.04
N THR A 194 -14.92 -17.32 -15.68
CA THR A 194 -15.06 -17.79 -14.29
C THR A 194 -13.75 -18.19 -13.61
N TYR A 195 -12.79 -18.78 -14.35
CA TYR A 195 -11.50 -19.20 -13.77
C TYR A 195 -10.71 -18.02 -13.16
N LYS A 196 -10.86 -16.81 -13.72
CA LYS A 196 -10.23 -15.59 -13.17
C LYS A 196 -10.75 -15.28 -11.76
N GLY A 197 -12.05 -15.49 -11.54
CA GLY A 197 -12.69 -15.33 -10.24
C GLY A 197 -12.19 -16.34 -9.20
N PHE A 198 -11.98 -17.60 -9.59
CA PHE A 198 -11.40 -18.61 -8.69
C PHE A 198 -9.97 -18.27 -8.29
N ILE A 199 -9.12 -17.83 -9.22
CA ILE A 199 -7.75 -17.42 -8.92
C ILE A 199 -7.73 -16.20 -7.98
N PHE A 200 -8.65 -15.25 -8.19
CA PHE A 200 -8.84 -14.11 -7.29
C PHE A 200 -9.30 -14.54 -5.88
N ALA A 201 -10.23 -15.48 -5.78
CA ALA A 201 -10.81 -15.91 -4.51
C ALA A 201 -9.88 -16.80 -3.69
N LEU A 202 -8.98 -17.56 -4.34
CA LEU A 202 -8.15 -18.56 -3.65
C LEU A 202 -7.28 -17.98 -2.51
N PRO A 203 -6.53 -16.88 -2.67
CA PRO A 203 -5.81 -16.28 -1.54
C PRO A 203 -6.73 -15.77 -0.44
N MET A 204 -7.92 -15.23 -0.79
CA MET A 204 -8.91 -14.79 0.20
C MET A 204 -9.45 -15.95 1.04
N VAL A 205 -9.70 -17.11 0.42
CA VAL A 205 -10.07 -18.32 1.15
C VAL A 205 -8.94 -18.76 2.07
N GLY A 206 -7.69 -18.72 1.60
CA GLY A 206 -6.51 -18.98 2.45
C GLY A 206 -6.45 -18.06 3.67
N ALA A 207 -6.70 -16.76 3.51
CA ALA A 207 -6.76 -15.81 4.61
C ALA A 207 -7.89 -16.15 5.59
N ALA A 208 -9.07 -16.48 5.08
CA ALA A 208 -10.21 -16.88 5.90
C ALA A 208 -9.92 -18.14 6.72
N LEU A 209 -9.24 -19.14 6.16
CA LEU A 209 -8.87 -20.37 6.88
C LEU A 209 -7.85 -20.09 8.00
N ILE A 210 -6.87 -19.22 7.76
CA ILE A 210 -5.93 -18.78 8.81
C ILE A 210 -6.68 -18.03 9.91
N ALA A 211 -7.60 -17.13 9.53
CA ALA A 211 -8.45 -16.40 10.45
C ALA A 211 -9.32 -17.32 11.31
N ILE A 212 -9.98 -18.32 10.71
CA ILE A 212 -10.79 -19.33 11.41
C ILE A 212 -9.95 -20.17 12.37
N SER A 213 -8.72 -20.51 12.02
CA SER A 213 -7.82 -21.27 12.92
C SER A 213 -7.63 -20.59 14.28
N ARG A 214 -7.83 -19.27 14.37
CA ARG A 214 -7.71 -18.51 15.63
C ARG A 214 -8.91 -18.68 16.56
N THR A 215 -10.08 -18.95 16.01
CA THR A 215 -11.25 -19.33 16.81
C THR A 215 -11.18 -20.79 17.22
N GLU A 216 -10.63 -21.66 16.37
CA GLU A 216 -10.41 -23.08 16.70
C GLU A 216 -9.41 -23.27 17.84
N ASP A 217 -8.38 -22.42 17.91
CA ASP A 217 -7.39 -22.43 18.99
C ASP A 217 -7.85 -21.63 20.24
N TYR A 218 -9.08 -21.12 20.26
CA TYR A 218 -9.63 -20.28 21.32
C TYR A 218 -8.78 -19.04 21.67
N ARG A 219 -7.97 -18.57 20.72
CA ARG A 219 -7.09 -17.40 20.88
C ARG A 219 -7.83 -16.08 20.69
N HIS A 220 -8.92 -16.12 19.95
CA HIS A 220 -9.66 -14.94 19.51
C HIS A 220 -11.16 -15.22 19.46
N HIS A 221 -11.95 -14.22 19.82
CA HIS A 221 -13.36 -14.19 19.54
C HIS A 221 -13.59 -13.92 18.05
N TRP A 222 -14.77 -14.27 17.56
CA TRP A 222 -15.12 -14.03 16.16
C TRP A 222 -15.04 -12.54 15.79
N GLN A 223 -15.36 -11.61 16.70
CA GLN A 223 -15.25 -10.17 16.42
C GLN A 223 -13.80 -9.75 16.16
N ASP A 224 -12.87 -10.29 16.95
CA ASP A 224 -11.44 -9.98 16.81
C ASP A 224 -10.94 -10.42 15.44
N VAL A 225 -11.42 -11.57 14.98
CA VAL A 225 -11.10 -12.14 13.66
C VAL A 225 -11.74 -11.33 12.54
N THR A 226 -13.02 -10.97 12.64
CA THR A 226 -13.72 -10.18 11.62
C THR A 226 -13.11 -8.78 11.47
N PHE A 227 -12.88 -8.06 12.57
CA PHE A 227 -12.26 -6.73 12.52
C PHE A 227 -10.81 -6.79 12.03
N GLY A 228 -10.05 -7.80 12.45
CA GLY A 228 -8.71 -8.04 11.91
C GLY A 228 -8.74 -8.18 10.38
N GLY A 229 -9.64 -9.02 9.86
CA GLY A 229 -9.80 -9.22 8.42
C GLY A 229 -10.19 -7.94 7.68
N ILE A 230 -11.11 -7.14 8.23
CA ILE A 230 -11.51 -5.83 7.66
C ILE A 230 -10.28 -4.90 7.56
N ILE A 231 -9.50 -4.77 8.62
CA ILE A 231 -8.27 -3.96 8.63
C ILE A 231 -7.33 -4.41 7.49
N GLY A 232 -7.09 -5.72 7.39
CA GLY A 232 -6.23 -6.28 6.35
C GLY A 232 -6.72 -6.00 4.94
N VAL A 233 -8.01 -6.23 4.66
CA VAL A 233 -8.59 -5.98 3.33
C VAL A 233 -8.55 -4.49 2.96
N VAL A 234 -8.85 -3.59 3.91
CA VAL A 234 -8.83 -2.14 3.67
C VAL A 234 -7.43 -1.67 3.29
N PHE A 235 -6.40 -2.06 4.05
CA PHE A 235 -5.02 -1.65 3.74
C PHE A 235 -4.44 -2.35 2.52
N ALA A 236 -4.86 -3.58 2.23
CA ALA A 236 -4.53 -4.26 0.98
C ALA A 236 -5.11 -3.51 -0.23
N TYR A 237 -6.37 -3.11 -0.17
CA TYR A 237 -7.03 -2.36 -1.23
C TYR A 237 -6.41 -0.98 -1.43
N PHE A 238 -6.20 -0.24 -0.32
CA PHE A 238 -5.52 1.05 -0.34
C PHE A 238 -4.12 0.95 -0.97
N SER A 239 -3.32 -0.03 -0.55
CA SER A 239 -1.94 -0.19 -1.02
C SER A 239 -1.88 -0.61 -2.48
N TYR A 240 -2.82 -1.46 -2.94
CA TYR A 240 -2.96 -1.77 -4.38
C TYR A 240 -3.18 -0.48 -5.19
N HIS A 241 -4.12 0.36 -4.76
CA HIS A 241 -4.45 1.62 -5.43
C HIS A 241 -3.36 2.68 -5.39
N GLN A 242 -2.39 2.57 -4.48
CA GLN A 242 -1.24 3.47 -4.45
C GLN A 242 -0.28 3.24 -5.64
N TYR A 243 -0.25 2.03 -6.19
CA TYR A 243 0.69 1.63 -7.25
C TYR A 243 0.03 1.20 -8.56
N TYR A 244 -1.24 0.81 -8.52
CA TYR A 244 -2.00 0.31 -9.67
C TYR A 244 -3.31 1.09 -9.89
N PRO A 245 -3.76 1.21 -11.15
CA PRO A 245 -5.10 1.71 -11.46
C PRO A 245 -6.20 0.84 -10.83
N SER A 246 -7.43 1.35 -10.85
CA SER A 246 -8.60 0.57 -10.44
C SER A 246 -8.70 -0.76 -11.17
N LEU A 247 -9.18 -1.79 -10.47
CA LEU A 247 -9.35 -3.15 -11.00
C LEU A 247 -10.27 -3.24 -12.22
N ARG A 248 -11.09 -2.21 -12.47
CA ARG A 248 -11.96 -2.08 -13.66
C ARG A 248 -11.31 -1.33 -14.82
N HIS A 249 -10.16 -0.72 -14.61
CA HIS A 249 -9.46 0.06 -15.63
C HIS A 249 -8.86 -0.88 -16.68
N GLN A 250 -8.84 -0.46 -17.95
CA GLN A 250 -8.32 -1.27 -19.06
C GLN A 250 -6.83 -1.63 -18.87
N GLU A 251 -6.08 -0.77 -18.20
CA GLU A 251 -4.67 -0.94 -17.89
C GLU A 251 -4.41 -1.43 -16.45
N SER A 252 -5.38 -2.10 -15.79
CA SER A 252 -5.22 -2.62 -14.42
C SER A 252 -4.06 -3.60 -14.25
N HIS A 253 -3.57 -4.18 -15.35
CA HIS A 253 -2.42 -5.08 -15.38
C HIS A 253 -1.08 -4.35 -15.33
N LYS A 254 -1.04 -3.02 -15.48
CA LYS A 254 0.19 -2.21 -15.44
C LYS A 254 0.21 -1.32 -14.19
N PRO A 255 1.39 -1.12 -13.57
CA PRO A 255 1.53 -0.10 -12.54
C PRO A 255 1.41 1.30 -13.16
N PHE A 256 1.17 2.32 -12.32
CA PHE A 256 1.22 3.71 -12.78
C PHE A 256 2.56 4.06 -13.41
N SER A 257 2.55 5.03 -14.34
CA SER A 257 3.78 5.52 -14.96
C SER A 257 4.78 6.03 -13.90
N PRO A 258 6.09 5.87 -14.11
CA PRO A 258 7.09 6.43 -13.21
C PRO A 258 6.82 7.90 -12.89
N ARG A 259 6.99 8.29 -11.62
CA ARG A 259 6.67 9.64 -11.09
C ARG A 259 7.33 10.80 -11.84
N ILE A 260 8.39 10.52 -12.61
CA ILE A 260 9.11 11.51 -13.42
C ILE A 260 8.90 11.16 -14.90
N ALA A 261 8.26 12.09 -15.62
CA ALA A 261 8.03 11.97 -17.05
C ALA A 261 9.36 11.78 -17.81
N ARG A 262 9.30 11.12 -18.97
CA ARG A 262 10.41 11.19 -19.94
C ARG A 262 10.37 12.60 -20.52
N LEU A 263 11.49 13.33 -20.43
CA LEU A 263 11.69 14.53 -21.24
C LEU A 263 11.44 14.15 -22.70
N SER A 264 10.60 14.93 -23.38
CA SER A 264 10.35 14.72 -24.80
C SER A 264 11.63 15.01 -25.59
N ASP A 265 11.76 14.47 -26.80
CA ASP A 265 12.94 14.74 -27.63
C ASP A 265 13.07 16.24 -27.95
N SER A 266 11.97 16.98 -28.03
CA SER A 266 12.00 18.45 -28.12
C SER A 266 12.62 19.10 -26.88
N ASP A 267 12.25 18.66 -25.67
CA ASP A 267 12.81 19.24 -24.44
C ASP A 267 14.31 18.92 -24.30
N ARG A 268 14.76 17.77 -24.80
CA ARG A 268 16.17 17.39 -24.83
C ARG A 268 16.98 18.30 -25.75
N VAL A 269 16.45 18.60 -26.94
CA VAL A 269 17.07 19.53 -27.88
C VAL A 269 17.12 20.92 -27.26
N SER A 270 16.02 21.41 -26.67
CA SER A 270 15.99 22.73 -26.02
C SER A 270 16.95 22.84 -24.84
N THR A 271 17.07 21.78 -24.01
CA THR A 271 17.99 21.78 -22.86
C THR A 271 19.45 21.71 -23.32
N ALA A 272 19.73 20.95 -24.39
CA ALA A 272 21.07 20.86 -24.98
C ALA A 272 21.47 22.19 -25.64
N GLU A 273 20.54 22.85 -26.33
CA GLU A 273 20.74 24.17 -26.95
C GLU A 273 21.00 25.23 -25.88
N GLN A 274 20.22 25.26 -24.79
CA GLN A 274 20.44 26.16 -23.65
C GLN A 274 21.78 25.92 -22.94
N ALA A 275 22.21 24.65 -22.81
CA ALA A 275 23.50 24.32 -22.23
C ALA A 275 24.67 24.75 -23.12
N LEU A 276 24.52 24.66 -24.45
CA LEU A 276 25.53 25.13 -25.40
C LEU A 276 25.64 26.67 -25.41
N THR A 277 24.51 27.39 -25.35
CA THR A 277 24.52 28.86 -25.32
C THR A 277 25.09 29.40 -24.01
N ALA A 278 24.83 28.73 -22.88
CA ALA A 278 25.35 29.14 -21.58
C ALA A 278 26.88 28.99 -21.47
N ASP A 279 27.49 28.09 -22.25
CA ASP A 279 28.95 27.91 -22.31
C ASP A 279 29.63 28.94 -23.25
N PHE A 280 28.85 29.61 -24.11
CA PHE A 280 29.33 30.62 -25.06
C PHE A 280 29.31 32.06 -24.51
N ASP A 281 28.57 32.32 -23.43
CA ASP A 281 28.55 33.63 -22.75
C ASP A 281 29.81 33.82 -21.86
N LEU A 282 30.98 33.94 -22.49
CA LEU A 282 32.17 34.49 -21.84
C LEU A 282 32.04 36.02 -21.73
N PRO A 283 32.42 36.65 -20.59
CA PRO A 283 32.37 38.09 -20.46
C PRO A 283 33.45 38.72 -21.37
N SER A 284 33.02 39.36 -22.46
CA SER A 284 33.87 40.19 -23.28
C SER A 284 34.25 41.45 -22.50
N ASN A 285 35.36 41.38 -21.77
CA ASN A 285 35.99 42.54 -21.18
C ASN A 285 37.14 42.98 -22.07
N SER A 286 36.90 43.93 -22.97
CA SER A 286 37.96 44.76 -23.53
C SER A 286 37.44 46.16 -23.88
N PRO A 287 38.26 47.21 -23.68
CA PRO A 287 37.79 48.60 -23.75
C PRO A 287 37.84 49.13 -25.18
N SER A 288 36.85 49.98 -25.46
CA SER A 288 36.71 50.88 -26.61
C SER A 288 38.01 51.54 -27.10
N ARG A 289 38.23 51.55 -28.42
CA ARG A 289 38.84 52.69 -29.12
C ARG A 289 38.62 52.66 -30.64
N ASP A 290 38.42 53.88 -31.15
CA ASP A 290 37.98 54.32 -32.49
C ASP A 290 38.81 53.86 -33.70
N GLY A 291 38.17 53.86 -34.88
CA GLY A 291 38.86 53.87 -36.17
C GLY A 291 37.97 53.67 -37.39
N SER A 292 37.62 54.78 -38.04
CA SER A 292 36.93 54.90 -39.35
C SER A 292 37.64 54.18 -40.51
N LEU A 293 36.91 53.43 -41.35
CA LEU A 293 36.98 53.51 -42.82
C LEU A 293 35.82 52.75 -43.51
N ALA A 294 35.34 53.32 -44.62
CA ALA A 294 34.11 52.98 -45.35
C ALA A 294 34.28 51.90 -46.45
N THR A 295 33.15 51.62 -47.13
CA THR A 295 32.91 50.92 -48.44
C THR A 295 33.05 49.39 -48.44
N ASP A 296 32.20 48.56 -49.06
CA ASP A 296 31.04 48.72 -49.97
C ASP A 296 30.35 47.34 -50.17
N LEU A 297 29.08 47.35 -50.64
CA LEU A 297 28.32 46.28 -51.34
C LEU A 297 27.86 45.03 -50.52
N GLU A 298 26.66 44.44 -50.64
CA GLU A 298 25.42 44.73 -51.35
C GLU A 298 24.30 43.81 -50.79
N SER A 299 23.06 44.20 -51.08
CA SER A 299 21.75 43.72 -50.63
C SER A 299 21.40 42.23 -50.75
N VAL A 300 20.61 41.72 -49.78
CA VAL A 300 19.33 41.02 -50.05
C VAL A 300 18.33 41.37 -48.94
N ARG A 301 17.28 42.11 -49.30
CA ARG A 301 16.12 42.42 -48.46
C ARG A 301 14.90 41.74 -49.09
N ILE A 302 14.23 40.85 -48.37
CA ILE A 302 12.87 40.40 -48.72
C ILE A 302 11.97 40.84 -47.57
N ASP A 303 11.07 41.77 -47.91
CA ASP A 303 10.07 42.36 -47.02
C ASP A 303 8.89 41.40 -46.78
N HIS A 304 8.44 41.35 -45.53
CA HIS A 304 7.13 40.85 -45.14
C HIS A 304 6.09 41.97 -45.30
N SER A 305 5.18 41.87 -46.28
CA SER A 305 3.82 42.40 -46.13
C SER A 305 2.89 41.86 -47.22
N GLY A 306 1.72 41.37 -46.81
CA GLY A 306 0.71 40.81 -47.70
C GLY A 306 -0.54 40.42 -46.91
N ASN A 307 -1.32 41.42 -46.51
CA ASN A 307 -2.60 41.30 -45.84
C ASN A 307 -3.70 40.95 -46.86
N ALA A 308 -4.59 40.01 -46.55
CA ALA A 308 -5.84 39.80 -47.30
C ALA A 308 -7.01 39.63 -46.31
N ARG A 309 -7.93 40.59 -46.33
CA ARG A 309 -9.25 40.56 -45.68
C ARG A 309 -10.33 40.16 -46.71
N ARG A 310 -11.24 39.28 -46.28
CA ARG A 310 -12.67 39.15 -46.64
C ARG A 310 -13.22 38.15 -45.59
N GLY A 311 -14.18 38.40 -44.71
CA GLY A 311 -15.33 39.31 -44.75
C GLY A 311 -16.57 38.54 -45.19
N ASP A 312 -17.28 37.86 -44.27
CA ASP A 312 -18.74 38.04 -44.11
C ASP A 312 -19.31 37.45 -42.81
N GLN A 313 -20.41 38.05 -42.34
CA GLN A 313 -21.15 37.82 -41.09
C GLN A 313 -22.41 36.94 -41.30
N SER A 314 -23.07 36.60 -40.16
CA SER A 314 -24.51 36.25 -40.01
C SER A 314 -24.92 34.81 -40.39
N THR A 315 -25.81 34.05 -39.72
CA THR A 315 -26.84 34.30 -38.68
C THR A 315 -27.43 32.96 -38.20
N ALA A 316 -28.19 32.98 -37.08
CA ALA A 316 -29.17 31.99 -36.58
C ALA A 316 -28.60 30.69 -35.96
N GLY A 317 -29.08 30.15 -34.84
CA GLY A 317 -30.35 30.28 -34.12
C GLY A 317 -30.94 28.87 -33.87
N HIS A 318 -31.47 28.63 -32.66
CA HIS A 318 -32.24 27.42 -32.22
C HIS A 318 -31.45 26.14 -31.89
N GLN A 319 -31.81 25.29 -30.93
CA GLN A 319 -32.69 25.27 -29.74
C GLN A 319 -32.48 23.85 -29.16
N LEU A 320 -32.37 23.69 -27.84
CA LEU A 320 -32.69 22.42 -27.14
C LEU A 320 -34.22 22.21 -27.17
N PRO A 321 -34.72 20.97 -27.19
CA PRO A 321 -35.13 20.25 -25.96
C PRO A 321 -34.92 18.73 -26.10
N SER A 322 -35.25 17.80 -25.19
CA SER A 322 -35.59 17.67 -23.76
C SER A 322 -35.61 16.14 -23.55
N ALA A 323 -35.44 15.73 -22.29
CA ALA A 323 -35.76 14.39 -21.82
C ALA A 323 -37.25 14.06 -21.97
N THR A 324 -37.56 12.76 -22.14
CA THR A 324 -38.69 12.06 -21.49
C THR A 324 -38.48 10.53 -21.56
N ASP A 325 -38.52 9.92 -20.38
CA ASP A 325 -39.02 8.60 -19.97
C ASP A 325 -39.44 7.56 -21.01
N LEU A 326 -39.06 6.30 -20.77
CA LEU A 326 -40.00 5.17 -20.77
C LEU A 326 -39.50 4.06 -19.82
N ASN A 327 -40.40 3.68 -18.91
CA ASN A 327 -40.35 2.50 -18.05
C ASN A 327 -40.32 1.20 -18.88
N GLU A 328 -39.48 0.25 -18.46
CA GLU A 328 -39.80 -1.16 -18.17
C GLU A 328 -38.71 -1.75 -17.26
#